data_AF-A0A942PKY3-F1
#
_entry.id   AF-A0A942PKY3-F1
#
_cell.length_a   1.000
_cell.length_b   1.000
_cell.length_c   1.000
_cell.angle_alpha   90.00
_cell.angle_beta   90.00
_cell.angle_gamma   90.00
#
_symmetry.space_group_name_H-M   'P 1'
#
loop_
_entity.id
_entity.type
_entity.pdbx_description
1 polymer ?
#
loop_
_entity_poly.entity_id
_entity_poly.type
_entity_poly.pdbx_seq_one_letter_code
_entity_poly.pdbx_strand_id
1 'polypeptide(L)'
;MKLHFRLILMLILALGSTNSLSARPLAAKSSQKELTEMNYELLKKRLHKSIEAGYTDQALKEVNALISQRPDSPWGYKLRANIYFSDKKYSEALSDFNQVIKLSPSCASAYIDRAIAYLAMQDLDSALRDIEKAIEIKPMSAFAYCVREKIYLAKAQTAAKTRGKKK
;
A
#
# COMPACT_ATOMS: atom_id res chain seq x y z
N MET A 1 17.78 -40.39 1.77
CA MET A 1 16.58 -39.65 1.32
C MET A 1 16.91 -38.36 0.53
N LYS A 2 17.74 -38.43 -0.53
CA LYS A 2 18.00 -37.28 -1.44
C LYS A 2 17.80 -37.63 -2.93
N LEU A 3 17.24 -38.81 -3.22
CA LEU A 3 17.09 -39.29 -4.60
C LEU A 3 15.66 -39.19 -5.15
N HIS A 4 14.64 -39.03 -4.30
CA HIS A 4 13.24 -38.90 -4.76
C HIS A 4 12.84 -37.49 -5.23
N PHE A 5 13.60 -36.43 -4.87
CA PHE A 5 13.25 -35.05 -5.25
C PHE A 5 13.70 -34.68 -6.67
N ARG A 6 14.71 -35.37 -7.22
CA ARG A 6 15.18 -35.15 -8.60
C ARG A 6 14.26 -35.76 -9.66
N LEU A 7 13.46 -36.77 -9.30
CA LEU A 7 12.54 -37.41 -10.25
C LEU A 7 11.28 -36.58 -10.50
N ILE A 8 10.84 -35.77 -9.53
CA ILE A 8 9.67 -34.89 -9.68
C ILE A 8 10.00 -33.66 -10.54
N LEU A 9 11.25 -33.20 -10.54
CA LEU A 9 11.67 -32.05 -11.35
C LEU A 9 11.87 -32.38 -12.83
N MET A 10 12.09 -33.65 -13.20
CA MET A 10 12.21 -34.06 -14.61
C MET A 10 10.85 -34.37 -15.28
N LEU A 11 9.78 -34.58 -14.52
CA LEU A 11 8.47 -34.92 -15.09
C LEU A 11 7.67 -33.70 -15.61
N ILE A 12 8.12 -32.47 -15.34
CA ILE A 12 7.43 -31.24 -15.78
C ILE A 12 7.96 -30.72 -17.13
N LEU A 13 9.07 -31.24 -17.65
CA LEU A 13 9.68 -30.75 -18.90
C LEU A 13 9.45 -31.63 -20.14
N ALA A 14 8.61 -32.67 -20.07
CA ALA A 14 8.51 -33.67 -21.14
C ALA A 14 7.11 -33.87 -21.75
N LEU A 15 6.18 -32.91 -21.64
CA LEU A 15 4.93 -32.98 -22.41
C LEU A 15 4.55 -31.62 -23.01
N GLY A 16 4.73 -31.53 -24.34
CA GLY A 16 3.80 -30.81 -25.21
C GLY A 16 4.27 -29.50 -25.83
N SER A 17 5.11 -29.57 -26.87
CA SER A 17 5.11 -28.57 -27.93
C SER A 17 4.20 -29.02 -29.08
N THR A 18 3.05 -28.38 -29.27
CA THR A 18 2.49 -28.03 -30.61
C THR A 18 1.33 -27.04 -30.46
N ASN A 19 1.51 -25.85 -31.03
CA ASN A 19 0.52 -24.97 -31.66
C ASN A 19 -0.94 -24.96 -31.13
N SER A 20 -1.34 -23.83 -30.52
CA SER A 20 -2.36 -22.98 -31.14
C SER A 20 -2.18 -21.52 -30.71
N LEU A 21 -2.12 -20.64 -31.70
CA LEU A 21 -2.19 -19.19 -31.56
C LEU A 21 -3.60 -18.83 -31.07
N SER A 22 -3.70 -17.92 -30.10
CA SER A 22 -4.93 -17.32 -29.53
C SER A 22 -5.59 -18.00 -28.31
N ALA A 23 -5.04 -17.78 -27.10
CA ALA A 23 -5.83 -17.74 -25.86
C ALA A 23 -5.08 -16.99 -24.72
N ARG A 24 -5.38 -15.69 -24.62
CA ARG A 24 -5.24 -14.75 -23.48
C ARG A 24 -4.35 -15.13 -22.26
N PRO A 25 -3.32 -14.33 -21.94
CA PRO A 25 -2.70 -14.32 -20.62
C PRO A 25 -3.40 -13.34 -19.66
N LEU A 26 -4.74 -13.37 -19.56
CA LEU A 26 -5.47 -12.56 -18.56
C LEU A 26 -5.70 -13.30 -17.23
N ALA A 27 -5.80 -14.63 -17.24
CA ALA A 27 -6.13 -15.41 -16.04
C ALA A 27 -4.91 -15.73 -15.13
N ALA A 28 -3.70 -15.79 -15.69
CA ALA A 28 -2.48 -16.06 -14.91
C ALA A 28 -1.96 -14.83 -14.15
N LYS A 29 -2.30 -13.61 -14.58
CA LYS A 29 -1.95 -12.37 -13.87
C LYS A 29 -2.92 -12.06 -12.71
N SER A 30 -4.18 -12.51 -12.79
CA SER A 30 -5.14 -12.33 -11.70
C SER A 30 -4.84 -13.26 -10.51
N SER A 31 -4.46 -14.51 -10.77
CA SER A 31 -4.18 -15.49 -9.71
C SER A 31 -2.93 -15.16 -8.87
N GLN A 32 -1.83 -14.72 -9.51
CA GLN A 32 -0.62 -14.31 -8.78
C GLN A 32 -0.86 -13.04 -7.95
N LYS A 33 -1.67 -12.11 -8.48
CA LYS A 33 -2.05 -10.84 -7.83
C LYS A 33 -2.95 -11.08 -6.62
N GLU A 34 -3.94 -11.96 -6.75
CA GLU A 34 -4.84 -12.40 -5.67
C GLU A 34 -4.11 -13.18 -4.59
N LEU A 35 -3.17 -14.07 -4.96
CA LEU A 35 -2.30 -14.76 -3.99
C LEU A 35 -1.40 -13.79 -3.21
N THR A 36 -0.96 -12.68 -3.81
CA THR A 36 -0.19 -11.64 -3.09
C THR A 36 -1.05 -10.72 -2.23
N GLU A 37 -2.27 -10.35 -2.67
CA GLU A 37 -3.19 -9.53 -1.87
C GLU A 37 -3.75 -10.31 -0.67
N MET A 38 -4.07 -11.59 -0.84
CA MET A 38 -4.50 -12.47 0.25
C MET A 38 -3.38 -12.67 1.29
N ASN A 39 -2.13 -12.81 0.84
CA ASN A 39 -0.97 -12.84 1.73
C ASN A 39 -0.75 -11.47 2.42
N TYR A 40 -0.96 -10.36 1.70
CA TYR A 40 -0.84 -9.01 2.27
C TYR A 40 -1.90 -8.74 3.34
N GLU A 41 -3.19 -9.01 3.10
CA GLU A 41 -4.24 -8.72 4.08
C GLU A 41 -4.12 -9.60 5.33
N LEU A 42 -3.74 -10.88 5.18
CA LEU A 42 -3.45 -11.75 6.33
C LEU A 42 -2.24 -11.25 7.12
N LEU A 43 -1.14 -10.90 6.41
CA LEU A 43 0.07 -10.36 7.02
C LEU A 43 -0.22 -9.04 7.74
N LYS A 44 -0.95 -8.12 7.11
CA LYS A 44 -1.40 -6.85 7.68
C LYS A 44 -2.19 -7.07 8.96
N LYS A 45 -3.16 -7.98 8.97
CA LYS A 45 -3.96 -8.30 10.16
C LYS A 45 -3.09 -8.82 11.30
N ARG A 46 -2.13 -9.70 11.00
CA ARG A 46 -1.18 -10.22 11.99
C ARG A 46 -0.27 -9.11 12.53
N LEU A 47 0.30 -8.28 11.65
CA LEU A 47 1.15 -7.16 12.05
C LEU A 47 0.39 -6.14 12.89
N HIS A 48 -0.85 -5.82 12.54
CA HIS A 48 -1.71 -4.95 13.34
C HIS A 48 -1.88 -5.49 14.77
N LYS A 49 -2.25 -6.76 14.92
CA LYS A 49 -2.34 -7.42 16.22
C LYS A 49 -1.01 -7.42 16.98
N SER A 50 0.11 -7.59 16.28
CA SER A 50 1.45 -7.54 16.88
C SER A 50 1.79 -6.15 17.42
N ILE A 51 1.42 -5.09 16.70
CA ILE A 51 1.64 -3.69 17.09
C ILE A 51 0.76 -3.33 18.29
N GLU A 52 -0.52 -3.74 18.28
CA GLU A 52 -1.43 -3.55 19.43
C GLU A 52 -0.92 -4.22 20.70
N ALA A 53 -0.23 -5.35 20.56
CA ALA A 53 0.40 -6.07 21.66
C ALA A 53 1.78 -5.50 22.07
N GLY A 54 2.21 -4.37 21.50
CA GLY A 54 3.47 -3.68 21.83
C GLY A 54 4.71 -4.21 21.11
N TYR A 55 4.58 -5.18 20.20
CA TYR A 55 5.70 -5.79 19.47
C TYR A 55 6.01 -5.04 18.15
N THR A 56 6.06 -3.71 18.19
CA THR A 56 6.27 -2.86 17.00
C THR A 56 7.64 -3.10 16.34
N ASP A 57 8.71 -3.27 17.12
CA ASP A 57 10.05 -3.52 16.59
C ASP A 57 10.15 -4.85 15.83
N GLN A 58 9.46 -5.88 16.33
CA GLN A 58 9.39 -7.18 15.65
C GLN A 58 8.60 -7.08 14.35
N ALA A 59 7.48 -6.35 14.35
CA ALA A 59 6.71 -6.07 13.15
C ALA A 59 7.57 -5.34 12.09
N LEU A 60 8.35 -4.33 12.49
CA LEU A 60 9.27 -3.62 11.60
C LEU A 60 10.37 -4.53 11.04
N LYS A 61 10.97 -5.40 11.87
CA LYS A 61 11.98 -6.38 11.40
C LYS A 61 11.41 -7.30 10.33
N GLU A 62 10.21 -7.82 10.54
CA GLU A 62 9.55 -8.70 9.58
C GLU A 62 9.23 -7.97 8.26
N VAL A 63 8.70 -6.76 8.34
CA VAL A 63 8.39 -5.98 7.13
C VAL A 63 9.66 -5.58 6.38
N ASN A 64 10.75 -5.26 7.08
CA ASN A 64 12.04 -4.99 6.45
C ASN A 64 12.58 -6.23 5.72
N ALA A 65 12.46 -7.42 6.30
CA ALA A 65 12.82 -8.67 5.64
C ALA A 65 12.00 -8.90 4.36
N LEU A 66 10.68 -8.60 4.40
CA LEU A 66 9.82 -8.69 3.22
C LEU A 66 10.28 -7.74 2.11
N ILE A 67 10.63 -6.50 2.44
CA ILE A 67 11.14 -5.51 1.48
C ILE A 67 12.47 -5.99 0.87
N SER A 68 13.39 -6.51 1.69
CA SER A 68 14.66 -7.05 1.19
C SER A 68 14.48 -8.23 0.23
N GLN A 69 13.49 -9.09 0.47
CA GLN A 69 13.18 -10.22 -0.40
C GLN A 69 12.48 -9.79 -1.69
N ARG A 70 11.65 -8.74 -1.63
CA ARG A 70 10.84 -8.24 -2.75
C ARG A 70 10.82 -6.71 -2.80
N PRO A 71 11.92 -6.07 -3.21
CA PRO A 71 12.03 -4.61 -3.26
C PRO A 71 11.18 -3.98 -4.38
N ASP A 72 10.71 -4.79 -5.33
CA ASP A 72 9.81 -4.42 -6.43
C ASP A 72 8.32 -4.52 -6.03
N SER A 73 8.02 -5.05 -4.84
CA SER A 73 6.65 -5.21 -4.35
C SER A 73 6.19 -4.00 -3.55
N PRO A 74 5.04 -3.38 -3.87
CA PRO A 74 4.52 -2.24 -3.12
C PRO A 74 4.08 -2.62 -1.69
N TRP A 75 3.79 -3.89 -1.43
CA TRP A 75 3.12 -4.32 -0.20
C TRP A 75 3.98 -4.15 1.05
N GLY A 76 5.29 -4.44 0.96
CA GLY A 76 6.20 -4.25 2.10
C GLY A 76 6.30 -2.79 2.50
N TYR A 77 6.49 -1.90 1.53
CA TYR A 77 6.49 -0.45 1.76
C TYR A 77 5.17 0.03 2.34
N LYS A 78 4.02 -0.43 1.82
CA LYS A 78 2.71 -0.06 2.35
C LYS A 78 2.52 -0.48 3.81
N LEU A 79 2.94 -1.70 4.18
CA LEU A 79 2.89 -2.15 5.57
C LEU A 79 3.77 -1.29 6.47
N ARG A 80 5.00 -1.01 6.04
CA ARG A 80 5.94 -0.22 6.83
C ARG A 80 5.48 1.22 6.99
N ALA A 81 4.94 1.83 5.93
CA ALA A 81 4.33 3.15 5.97
C ALA A 81 3.21 3.23 7.00
N ASN A 82 2.35 2.22 7.06
CA ASN A 82 1.26 2.16 8.04
C ASN A 82 1.79 2.07 9.48
N ILE A 83 2.86 1.29 9.70
CA ILE A 83 3.51 1.20 11.02
C ILE A 83 4.07 2.57 11.42
N TYR A 84 4.84 3.21 10.53
CA TYR A 84 5.38 4.54 10.79
C TYR A 84 4.28 5.59 11.01
N PHE A 85 3.18 5.52 10.27
CA PHE A 85 2.04 6.40 10.45
C PHE A 85 1.41 6.21 11.84
N SER A 86 1.20 4.96 12.28
CA SER A 86 0.69 4.66 13.63
C SER A 86 1.62 5.18 14.74
N ASP A 87 2.93 5.15 14.50
CA ASP A 87 3.97 5.72 15.37
C ASP A 87 4.10 7.25 15.25
N LYS A 88 3.26 7.91 14.45
CA LYS A 88 3.33 9.36 14.13
C LYS A 88 4.65 9.80 13.45
N LYS A 89 5.40 8.85 12.91
CA LYS A 89 6.61 9.07 12.09
C LYS A 89 6.18 9.37 10.65
N TYR A 90 5.54 10.52 10.46
CA TYR A 90 4.88 10.85 9.21
C TYR A 90 5.86 11.01 8.04
N SER A 91 7.05 11.54 8.26
CA SER A 91 8.07 11.69 7.20
C SER A 91 8.51 10.34 6.63
N GLU A 92 8.75 9.36 7.49
CA GLU A 92 9.11 8.00 7.11
C GLU A 92 7.93 7.30 6.40
N ALA A 93 6.71 7.48 6.90
CA ALA A 93 5.51 6.97 6.26
C ALA A 93 5.32 7.54 4.85
N LEU A 94 5.50 8.86 4.67
CA LEU A 94 5.44 9.53 3.37
C LEU A 94 6.48 8.97 2.39
N SER A 95 7.70 8.71 2.85
CA SER A 95 8.75 8.10 2.03
C SER A 95 8.34 6.73 1.49
N ASP A 96 7.77 5.88 2.35
CA ASP A 96 7.31 4.56 1.94
C ASP A 96 6.05 4.63 1.06
N PHE A 97 5.09 5.52 1.34
CA PHE A 97 3.94 5.75 0.45
C PHE A 97 4.39 6.24 -0.94
N ASN A 98 5.42 7.09 -1.01
CA ASN A 98 6.01 7.49 -2.29
C ASN A 98 6.54 6.28 -3.06
N GLN A 99 7.16 5.32 -2.38
CA GLN A 99 7.65 4.10 -3.02
C GLN A 99 6.50 3.22 -3.50
N VAL A 100 5.42 3.09 -2.72
CA VAL A 100 4.20 2.38 -3.17
C VAL A 100 3.65 3.00 -4.45
N ILE A 101 3.59 4.33 -4.52
CA ILE A 101 3.08 5.05 -5.69
C ILE A 101 4.00 4.91 -6.91
N LYS A 102 5.33 4.91 -6.71
CA LYS A 102 6.30 4.63 -7.79
C LYS A 102 6.10 3.24 -8.38
N LEU A 103 5.90 2.23 -7.53
CA LEU A 103 5.71 0.85 -7.95
C LEU A 103 4.30 0.57 -8.49
N SER A 104 3.29 1.29 -8.01
CA SER A 104 1.90 1.14 -8.43
C SER A 104 1.20 2.50 -8.52
N PRO A 105 1.38 3.23 -9.64
CA PRO A 105 0.82 4.57 -9.83
C PRO A 105 -0.71 4.61 -9.87
N SER A 106 -1.37 3.47 -10.07
CA SER A 106 -2.84 3.35 -10.04
C SER A 106 -3.36 2.86 -8.67
N CYS A 107 -2.53 2.85 -7.62
CA CYS A 107 -2.94 2.43 -6.29
C CYS A 107 -3.67 3.55 -5.55
N ALA A 108 -4.97 3.71 -5.78
CA ALA A 108 -5.79 4.74 -5.13
C ALA A 108 -5.62 4.78 -3.60
N SER A 109 -5.53 3.61 -2.94
CA SER A 109 -5.33 3.56 -1.49
C SER A 109 -4.03 4.22 -1.04
N ALA A 110 -2.94 4.12 -1.82
CA ALA A 110 -1.68 4.73 -1.44
C ALA A 110 -1.76 6.26 -1.47
N TYR A 111 -2.47 6.83 -2.44
CA TYR A 111 -2.77 8.27 -2.47
C TYR A 111 -3.66 8.69 -1.30
N ILE A 112 -4.67 7.88 -0.94
CA ILE A 112 -5.51 8.16 0.24
C ILE A 112 -4.66 8.16 1.51
N ASP A 113 -3.87 7.11 1.72
CA ASP A 113 -3.04 6.95 2.92
C ASP A 113 -2.01 8.09 3.03
N ARG A 114 -1.39 8.49 1.91
CA ARG A 114 -0.46 9.64 1.85
C ARG A 114 -1.16 10.98 2.09
N ALA A 115 -2.38 11.16 1.57
CA ALA A 115 -3.19 12.36 1.85
C ALA A 115 -3.54 12.48 3.34
N ILE A 116 -3.83 11.35 4.01
CA ILE A 116 -4.09 11.31 5.45
C ILE A 116 -2.82 11.67 6.24
N ALA A 117 -1.65 11.20 5.81
CA ALA A 117 -0.36 11.61 6.39
C ALA A 117 -0.10 13.11 6.27
N TYR A 118 -0.32 13.70 5.08
CA TYR A 118 -0.21 15.15 4.88
C TYR A 118 -1.23 15.93 5.73
N LEU A 119 -2.47 15.44 5.83
CA LEU A 119 -3.49 16.04 6.69
C LEU A 119 -3.06 16.05 8.17
N ALA A 120 -2.47 14.95 8.66
CA ALA A 120 -1.94 14.87 10.02
C ALA A 120 -0.80 15.87 10.27
N MET A 121 -0.02 16.19 9.22
CA MET A 121 1.04 17.19 9.25
C MET A 121 0.55 18.64 8.99
N GLN A 122 -0.75 18.85 8.79
CA GLN A 122 -1.34 20.14 8.39
C GLN A 122 -0.86 20.66 7.02
N ASP A 123 -0.26 19.81 6.18
CA ASP A 123 0.01 20.12 4.77
C ASP A 123 -1.25 19.87 3.94
N LEU A 124 -2.19 20.80 4.06
CA LEU A 124 -3.53 20.66 3.47
C LEU A 124 -3.52 20.71 1.95
N ASP A 125 -2.51 21.35 1.34
CA ASP A 125 -2.39 21.45 -0.11
C ASP A 125 -1.86 20.15 -0.73
N SER A 126 -0.84 19.53 -0.11
CA SER A 126 -0.39 18.19 -0.53
C SER A 126 -1.48 17.14 -0.29
N ALA A 127 -2.18 17.20 0.84
CA ALA A 127 -3.29 16.30 1.13
C ALA A 127 -4.40 16.39 0.07
N LEU A 128 -4.76 17.61 -0.35
CA LEU A 128 -5.80 17.82 -1.34
C LEU A 128 -5.40 17.27 -2.72
N ARG A 129 -4.17 17.52 -3.17
CA ARG A 129 -3.67 16.96 -4.44
C ARG A 129 -3.75 15.44 -4.49
N ASP A 130 -3.33 14.79 -3.41
CA ASP A 130 -3.32 13.33 -3.35
C ASP A 130 -4.73 12.74 -3.28
N ILE A 131 -5.64 13.35 -2.51
CA ILE A 131 -7.00 12.83 -2.42
C ILE A 131 -7.77 13.02 -3.73
N GLU A 132 -7.50 14.09 -4.48
CA GLU A 132 -8.03 14.30 -5.83
C GLU A 132 -7.51 13.23 -6.78
N LYS A 133 -6.22 12.90 -6.73
CA LYS A 133 -5.67 11.81 -7.54
C LYS A 133 -6.29 10.45 -7.17
N ALA A 134 -6.53 10.19 -5.90
CA ALA A 134 -7.21 8.98 -5.46
C ALA A 134 -8.64 8.86 -6.03
N ILE A 135 -9.38 9.98 -6.04
CA ILE A 135 -10.74 10.07 -6.60
C ILE A 135 -10.71 9.90 -8.12
N GLU A 136 -9.74 10.49 -8.81
CA GLU A 136 -9.55 10.27 -10.26
C GLU A 136 -9.37 8.78 -10.59
N ILE A 137 -8.56 8.06 -9.79
CA ILE A 137 -8.29 6.63 -9.98
C ILE A 137 -9.50 5.77 -9.58
N LYS A 138 -10.20 6.11 -8.49
CA LYS A 138 -11.40 5.40 -8.00
C LYS A 138 -12.54 6.38 -7.70
N PRO A 139 -13.31 6.79 -8.72
CA PRO A 139 -14.34 7.83 -8.58
C PRO A 139 -15.49 7.50 -7.63
N MET A 140 -15.70 6.22 -7.31
CA MET A 140 -16.75 5.74 -6.41
C MET A 140 -16.25 5.45 -4.98
N SER A 141 -15.03 5.88 -4.63
CA SER A 141 -14.48 5.66 -3.28
C SER A 141 -15.13 6.61 -2.27
N ALA A 142 -16.16 6.15 -1.57
CA ALA A 142 -16.81 6.91 -0.49
C ALA A 142 -15.79 7.39 0.57
N PHE A 143 -14.83 6.53 0.92
CA PHE A 143 -13.78 6.86 1.88
C PHE A 143 -12.90 8.03 1.41
N ALA A 144 -12.57 8.11 0.12
CA ALA A 144 -11.78 9.21 -0.42
C ALA A 144 -12.52 10.56 -0.31
N TYR A 145 -13.84 10.56 -0.56
CA TYR A 145 -14.66 11.77 -0.37
C TYR A 145 -14.75 12.20 1.09
N CYS A 146 -14.88 11.26 2.04
CA CYS A 146 -14.84 11.58 3.46
C CYS A 146 -13.51 12.19 3.89
N VAL A 147 -12.38 11.69 3.36
CA VAL A 147 -11.06 12.29 3.63
C VAL A 147 -10.96 13.69 3.03
N ARG A 148 -11.46 13.89 1.80
CA ARG A 148 -11.51 15.21 1.16
C ARG A 148 -12.32 16.22 1.96
N GLU A 149 -13.48 15.81 2.49
CA GLU A 149 -14.28 16.64 3.39
C GLU A 149 -13.49 17.08 4.63
N LYS A 150 -12.80 16.14 5.29
CA LYS A 150 -11.92 16.45 6.44
C LYS A 150 -10.84 17.47 6.09
N ILE A 151 -10.24 17.35 4.90
CA ILE A 151 -9.23 18.32 4.41
C ILE A 151 -9.86 19.70 4.25
N TYR A 152 -11.04 19.82 3.63
CA TYR A 152 -11.73 21.11 3.47
C TYR A 152 -12.12 21.74 4.81
N LEU A 153 -12.61 20.95 5.77
CA LEU A 153 -12.91 21.43 7.12
C LEU A 153 -11.66 21.99 7.82
N ALA A 154 -10.52 21.30 7.70
CA ALA A 154 -9.25 21.79 8.24
C ALA A 154 -8.80 23.11 7.56
N LYS A 155 -8.99 23.25 6.24
CA LYS A 155 -8.69 24.51 5.52
C LYS A 155 -9.58 25.66 5.99
N ALA A 156 -10.88 25.42 6.19
CA ALA A 156 -11.80 26.43 6.69
C ALA A 156 -11.43 26.89 8.11
N GLN A 157 -11.06 25.96 9.00
CA GLN A 157 -10.64 26.27 10.37
C GLN A 157 -9.33 27.07 10.42
N THR A 158 -8.35 26.74 9.58
CA THR A 158 -7.09 27.49 9.51
C THR A 158 -7.30 28.91 8.95
N ALA A 159 -8.16 29.07 7.94
CA ALA A 159 -8.57 30.38 7.44
C ALA A 159 -9.29 31.23 8.51
N ALA A 160 -10.19 30.64 9.30
CA ALA A 160 -10.88 31.35 10.37
C ALA A 160 -9.92 31.84 11.48
N LYS A 161 -8.95 31.00 11.88
CA LYS A 161 -7.93 31.35 12.89
C LYS A 161 -7.03 32.50 12.44
N THR A 162 -6.63 32.53 11.17
CA THR A 162 -5.77 33.60 10.65
C THR A 162 -6.53 34.93 10.54
N ARG A 163 -7.83 34.90 10.25
CA ARG A 163 -8.70 36.10 10.21
C ARG A 163 -8.99 36.66 11.60
N GLY A 164 -9.12 35.81 12.62
CA GLY A 164 -9.33 36.23 14.01
C GLY A 164 -8.10 36.87 14.68
N LYS A 165 -6.88 36.56 14.23
CA LYS A 165 -5.63 37.16 14.74
C LYS A 165 -5.29 38.53 14.14
N LYS A 166 -6.01 38.98 13.11
CA LYS A 166 -5.78 40.26 12.42
C LYS A 166 -6.73 41.38 12.87
N LYS A 167 -7.53 41.15 13.92
CA LYS A 167 -8.36 42.15 14.58
C LYS A 167 -7.77 42.46 15.94
#